data_AF-A0A357VA37-F1
#
_entry.id   AF-A0A357VA37-F1
#
_cell.length_a   1.000
_cell.length_b   1.000
_cell.length_c   1.000
_cell.angle_alpha   90.00
_cell.angle_beta   90.00
_cell.angle_gamma   90.00
#
_symmetry.space_group_name_H-M   'P 1'
#
loop_
_entity.id
_entity.type
_entity.pdbx_description
1 polymer ?
#
loop_
_entity_poly.entity_id
_entity_poly.type
_entity_poly.pdbx_seq_one_letter_code
_entity_poly.pdbx_strand_id
1 'polypeptide(L)'
;MSFLIFLPLGLIGLLGLSLAAGADDAVMYGHGLLMAAFGFLGIFWVIARDGDMGGPAKAVPGGVNYNDGVIRAGVVASTFWGVVGFSVGLVIALQLAFPVLNFDLPWTNFGRLRPLHTSAVIFAFGGNVLMMTSFHVVQRTCQARLAGGWAPWFVFWGYQLFLLMAASGYVLGVTQSKEYAEPEWYVDLWLTIVWVVYLLVFMGTLWRRKEPHIYVANWFYLAFIVTIAMLHIINNLAVPISLTSTKSYVLFAGVQDALTQWWYGHNAVGFFLTAGFLGIMYYYVPKQAERPVYSYRLSIVHFWSLIFLYIWAGPHHLHYTALPDWAQTLGMTFSIMLWMPSWGGMINGLMTLSGAWDKLRTDPVLRLLAISIAFYGMSTFEGPLMSIKAVNGLSHFTDWTIGH
;
A
#
# COMPACT_ATOMS: atom_id res chain seq x y z
N MET A 1 4.64 3.40 -31.86
CA MET A 1 4.24 3.38 -30.42
C MET A 1 4.87 2.21 -29.66
N SER A 2 5.03 1.03 -30.28
CA SER A 2 5.58 -0.18 -29.65
C SER A 2 7.08 -0.11 -29.27
N PHE A 3 7.91 0.59 -30.05
CA PHE A 3 9.36 0.70 -29.77
C PHE A 3 9.68 1.43 -28.45
N LEU A 4 8.87 2.41 -28.06
CA LEU A 4 9.01 3.16 -26.80
C LEU A 4 8.70 2.31 -25.56
N ILE A 5 8.02 1.17 -25.73
CA ILE A 5 7.69 0.23 -24.64
C ILE A 5 8.76 -0.86 -24.55
N PHE A 6 9.30 -1.31 -25.68
CA PHE A 6 10.34 -2.34 -25.70
C PHE A 6 11.67 -1.86 -25.13
N LEU A 7 12.03 -0.59 -25.33
CA LEU A 7 13.27 -0.04 -24.81
C LEU A 7 13.37 -0.14 -23.27
N PRO A 8 12.43 0.39 -22.46
CA PRO A 8 12.52 0.27 -21.01
C PRO A 8 12.50 -1.19 -20.53
N LEU A 9 11.68 -2.05 -21.14
CA LEU A 9 11.66 -3.49 -20.80
C LEU A 9 12.98 -4.20 -21.14
N GLY A 10 13.59 -3.87 -22.28
CA GLY A 10 14.90 -4.38 -22.67
C GLY A 10 16.01 -3.91 -21.73
N LEU A 11 15.98 -2.64 -21.33
CA LEU A 11 16.92 -2.08 -20.34
C LEU A 11 16.76 -2.78 -18.97
N ILE A 12 15.53 -3.03 -18.53
CA ILE A 12 15.26 -3.82 -17.31
C ILE A 12 15.82 -5.24 -17.45
N GLY A 13 15.62 -5.87 -18.61
CA GLY A 13 16.13 -7.19 -18.94
C GLY A 13 17.66 -7.27 -18.83
N LEU A 14 18.36 -6.32 -19.47
CA LEU A 14 19.82 -6.22 -19.47
C LEU A 14 20.38 -5.87 -18.10
N LEU A 15 19.72 -4.97 -17.35
CA LEU A 15 20.11 -4.65 -15.98
C LEU A 15 19.99 -5.88 -15.08
N GLY A 16 18.91 -6.65 -15.20
CA GLY A 16 18.75 -7.91 -14.47
C GLY A 16 19.86 -8.92 -14.78
N LEU A 17 20.23 -9.08 -16.06
CA LEU A 17 21.36 -9.94 -16.45
C LEU A 17 22.70 -9.42 -15.91
N SER A 18 22.91 -8.10 -15.90
CA SER A 18 24.12 -7.49 -15.33
C SER A 18 24.22 -7.73 -13.83
N LEU A 19 23.11 -7.57 -13.10
CA LEU A 19 23.05 -7.84 -11.66
C LEU A 19 23.29 -9.33 -11.38
N ALA A 20 22.71 -10.23 -12.16
CA ALA A 20 22.93 -11.66 -12.02
C ALA A 20 24.39 -12.06 -12.32
N ALA A 21 24.97 -11.55 -13.42
CA ALA A 21 26.34 -11.87 -13.81
C ALA A 21 27.39 -11.36 -12.81
N GLY A 22 27.12 -10.22 -12.17
CA GLY A 22 28.01 -9.62 -11.17
C GLY A 22 27.67 -9.97 -9.72
N ALA A 23 26.66 -10.81 -9.45
CA ALA A 23 26.10 -10.99 -8.12
C ALA A 23 27.12 -11.48 -7.08
N ASP A 24 27.19 -10.79 -5.94
CA ASP A 24 28.02 -11.15 -4.79
C ASP A 24 27.38 -12.23 -3.91
N ASP A 25 26.07 -12.44 -4.04
CA ASP A 25 25.31 -13.44 -3.30
C ASP A 25 24.22 -14.11 -4.14
N ALA A 26 23.79 -15.30 -3.71
CA ALA A 26 22.83 -16.12 -4.46
C ALA A 26 21.44 -15.48 -4.60
N VAL A 27 21.05 -14.60 -3.67
CA VAL A 27 19.75 -13.93 -3.72
C VAL A 27 19.79 -12.80 -4.75
N MET A 28 20.87 -12.03 -4.81
CA MET A 28 21.06 -11.03 -5.88
C MET A 28 21.10 -11.73 -7.25
N TYR A 29 21.80 -12.87 -7.36
CA TYR A 29 21.79 -13.68 -8.58
C TYR A 29 20.36 -14.04 -9.00
N GLY A 30 19.59 -14.63 -8.08
CA GLY A 30 18.20 -15.03 -8.33
C GLY A 30 17.28 -13.86 -8.68
N HIS A 31 17.37 -12.75 -7.94
CA HIS A 31 16.56 -11.57 -8.20
C HIS A 31 16.94 -10.85 -9.50
N GLY A 32 18.24 -10.84 -9.85
CA GLY A 32 18.72 -10.39 -11.16
C GLY A 32 18.10 -11.20 -12.30
N LEU A 33 18.04 -12.53 -12.17
CA LEU A 33 17.36 -13.39 -13.15
C LEU A 33 15.85 -13.16 -13.20
N LEU A 34 15.18 -12.94 -12.06
CA LEU A 34 13.75 -12.58 -12.04
C LEU A 34 13.49 -11.26 -12.79
N MET A 35 14.35 -10.27 -12.58
CA MET A 35 14.27 -8.98 -13.27
C MET A 35 14.57 -9.11 -14.77
N ALA A 36 15.54 -9.95 -15.14
CA ALA A 36 15.83 -10.28 -16.54
C ALA A 36 14.62 -10.94 -17.22
N ALA A 37 14.05 -11.95 -16.57
CA ALA A 37 12.86 -12.65 -17.04
C ALA A 37 11.68 -11.69 -17.18
N PHE A 38 11.45 -10.80 -16.21
CA PHE A 38 10.40 -9.78 -16.31
C PHE A 38 10.57 -8.88 -17.54
N GLY A 39 11.78 -8.39 -17.80
CA GLY A 39 12.06 -7.54 -18.96
C GLY A 39 11.78 -8.26 -20.28
N PHE A 40 12.35 -9.45 -20.47
CA PHE A 40 12.23 -10.19 -21.73
C PHE A 40 10.83 -10.80 -21.94
N LEU A 41 10.24 -11.42 -20.92
CA LEU A 41 8.86 -11.92 -20.99
C LEU A 41 7.87 -10.78 -21.17
N GLY A 42 8.15 -9.60 -20.59
CA GLY A 42 7.37 -8.39 -20.82
C GLY A 42 7.35 -7.98 -22.30
N ILE A 43 8.49 -8.05 -22.99
CA ILE A 43 8.56 -7.78 -24.44
C ILE A 43 7.68 -8.77 -25.21
N PHE A 44 7.82 -10.08 -24.95
CA PHE A 44 6.99 -11.11 -25.57
C PHE A 44 5.50 -10.89 -25.29
N TRP A 45 5.14 -10.54 -24.05
CA TRP A 45 3.76 -10.29 -23.63
C TRP A 45 3.15 -9.07 -24.34
N VAL A 46 3.93 -8.02 -24.56
CA VAL A 46 3.50 -6.84 -25.35
C VAL A 46 3.33 -7.18 -26.83
N ILE A 47 4.24 -7.97 -27.41
CA ILE A 47 4.16 -8.44 -28.81
C ILE A 47 2.91 -9.30 -29.00
N ALA A 48 2.66 -10.26 -28.10
CA ALA A 48 1.57 -11.22 -28.19
C ALA A 48 0.16 -10.62 -28.10
N ARG A 49 0.03 -9.34 -27.74
CA ARG A 49 -1.26 -8.62 -27.74
C ARG A 49 -1.31 -7.50 -28.77
N ASP A 50 -0.46 -7.55 -29.80
CA ASP A 50 -0.40 -6.54 -30.87
C ASP A 50 -0.25 -5.09 -30.37
N GLY A 51 0.30 -4.90 -29.17
CA GLY A 51 0.33 -3.60 -28.49
C GLY A 51 -1.03 -3.07 -28.00
N ASP A 52 -2.13 -3.83 -28.14
CA ASP A 52 -3.46 -3.48 -27.62
C ASP A 52 -3.60 -3.80 -26.13
N MET A 53 -2.82 -3.08 -25.33
CA MET A 53 -2.85 -3.12 -23.86
C MET A 53 -3.54 -1.89 -23.27
N GLY A 54 -4.36 -1.22 -24.08
CA GLY A 54 -4.83 0.13 -23.79
C GLY A 54 -4.34 1.16 -24.80
N GLY A 55 -4.33 0.79 -26.09
CA GLY A 55 -4.24 1.77 -27.18
C GLY A 55 -5.34 2.84 -27.09
N PRO A 56 -5.32 3.87 -27.96
CA PRO A 56 -6.33 4.92 -27.94
C PRO A 56 -7.73 4.29 -27.97
N ALA A 57 -8.59 4.74 -27.06
CA ALA A 57 -9.93 4.19 -26.88
C ALA A 57 -10.64 4.09 -28.23
N LYS A 58 -11.11 2.91 -28.62
CA LYS A 58 -12.16 2.82 -29.64
C LYS A 58 -13.32 3.69 -29.14
N ALA A 59 -13.74 4.65 -29.95
CA ALA A 59 -14.83 5.55 -29.60
C ALA A 59 -16.09 4.71 -29.32
N VAL A 60 -16.66 4.87 -28.12
CA VAL A 60 -17.93 4.25 -27.77
C VAL A 60 -18.99 5.36 -27.86
N PRO A 61 -20.06 5.19 -28.68
CA PRO A 61 -21.12 6.18 -28.77
C PRO A 61 -21.70 6.49 -27.38
N GLY A 62 -21.66 7.76 -26.97
CA GLY A 62 -22.26 8.25 -25.72
C GLY A 62 -21.54 7.86 -24.42
N GLY A 63 -20.34 7.26 -24.45
CA GLY A 63 -19.68 6.74 -23.25
C GLY A 63 -18.15 6.87 -23.25
N VAL A 64 -17.54 6.54 -22.11
CA VAL A 64 -16.08 6.46 -21.96
C VAL A 64 -15.69 4.99 -21.95
N ASN A 65 -14.79 4.60 -22.85
CA ASN A 65 -14.21 3.26 -22.83
C ASN A 65 -13.17 3.17 -21.72
N TYR A 66 -13.54 2.65 -20.55
CA TYR A 66 -12.64 2.48 -19.41
C TYR A 66 -11.62 1.35 -19.62
N ASN A 67 -10.43 1.49 -19.03
CA ASN A 67 -9.40 0.47 -19.04
C ASN A 67 -9.61 -0.52 -17.88
N ASP A 68 -10.64 -1.36 -17.97
CA ASP A 68 -10.99 -2.31 -16.91
C ASP A 68 -10.17 -3.61 -16.97
N GLY A 69 -9.35 -3.82 -18.00
CA GLY A 69 -8.53 -5.04 -18.15
C GLY A 69 -7.52 -5.22 -17.02
N VAL A 70 -6.77 -4.17 -16.69
CA VAL A 70 -5.81 -4.19 -15.57
C VAL A 70 -6.52 -4.35 -14.23
N ILE A 71 -7.68 -3.72 -14.06
CA ILE A 71 -8.50 -3.80 -12.85
C ILE A 71 -8.95 -5.24 -12.60
N ARG A 72 -9.42 -5.94 -13.64
CA ARG A 72 -9.81 -7.36 -13.53
C ARG A 72 -8.64 -8.26 -13.16
N ALA A 73 -7.47 -8.05 -13.75
CA ALA A 73 -6.28 -8.82 -13.41
C ALA A 73 -5.86 -8.59 -11.95
N GLY A 74 -5.87 -7.33 -11.50
CA GLY A 74 -5.52 -7.00 -10.13
C GLY A 74 -6.57 -7.43 -9.10
N VAL A 75 -7.86 -7.53 -9.44
CA VAL A 75 -8.85 -8.16 -8.54
C VAL A 75 -8.51 -9.63 -8.28
N VAL A 76 -8.09 -10.37 -9.31
CA VAL A 76 -7.61 -11.76 -9.14
C VAL A 76 -6.33 -11.82 -8.33
N ALA A 77 -5.40 -10.88 -8.56
CA ALA A 77 -4.17 -10.79 -7.76
C ALA A 77 -4.47 -10.45 -6.29
N SER A 78 -5.38 -9.50 -6.01
CA SER A 78 -5.82 -9.15 -4.66
C SER A 78 -6.34 -10.38 -3.93
N THR A 79 -7.25 -11.15 -4.53
CA THR A 79 -7.80 -12.35 -3.86
C THR A 79 -6.73 -13.41 -3.64
N PHE A 80 -5.85 -13.65 -4.63
CA PHE A 80 -4.73 -14.57 -4.49
C PHE A 80 -3.81 -14.17 -3.33
N TRP A 81 -3.35 -12.91 -3.29
CA TRP A 81 -2.47 -12.42 -2.22
C TRP A 81 -3.16 -12.33 -0.87
N GLY A 82 -4.46 -12.08 -0.83
CA GLY A 82 -5.25 -12.18 0.40
C GLY A 82 -5.22 -13.59 0.98
N VAL A 83 -5.47 -14.60 0.15
CA VAL A 83 -5.39 -16.01 0.57
C VAL A 83 -3.97 -16.36 1.03
N VAL A 84 -2.93 -15.98 0.28
CA VAL A 84 -1.54 -16.23 0.66
C VAL A 84 -1.20 -15.55 1.99
N GLY A 85 -1.46 -14.24 2.11
CA GLY A 85 -1.12 -13.45 3.29
C GLY A 85 -1.83 -13.95 4.55
N PHE A 86 -3.13 -14.23 4.49
CA PHE A 86 -3.87 -14.77 5.64
C PHE A 86 -3.46 -16.21 5.97
N SER A 87 -3.11 -17.03 4.98
CA SER A 87 -2.60 -18.39 5.23
C SER A 87 -1.24 -18.37 5.93
N VAL A 88 -0.31 -17.49 5.51
CA VAL A 88 0.97 -17.32 6.22
C VAL A 88 0.72 -16.78 7.64
N GLY A 89 -0.26 -15.88 7.81
CA GLY A 89 -0.70 -15.39 9.12
C GLY A 89 -1.15 -16.52 10.05
N LEU A 90 -1.98 -17.45 9.54
CA LEU A 90 -2.38 -18.63 10.27
C LEU A 90 -1.19 -19.54 10.61
N VAL A 91 -0.26 -19.75 9.68
CA VAL A 91 0.94 -20.55 9.92
C VAL A 91 1.79 -19.95 11.04
N ILE A 92 2.09 -18.66 11.01
CA ILE A 92 2.93 -18.03 12.04
C ILE A 92 2.22 -17.95 13.40
N ALA A 93 0.90 -17.81 13.42
CA ALA A 93 0.11 -17.92 14.66
C ALA A 93 0.19 -19.34 15.26
N LEU A 94 0.09 -20.37 14.41
CA LEU A 94 0.27 -21.75 14.83
C LEU A 94 1.71 -22.04 15.27
N GLN A 95 2.73 -21.39 14.72
CA GLN A 95 4.11 -21.51 15.17
C GLN A 95 4.33 -20.94 16.57
N LEU A 96 3.61 -19.87 16.96
CA LEU A 96 3.63 -19.36 18.33
C LEU A 96 2.97 -20.33 19.31
N ALA A 97 1.89 -21.00 18.92
CA ALA A 97 1.21 -22.00 19.74
C ALA A 97 1.96 -23.35 19.79
N PHE A 98 2.53 -23.77 18.66
CA PHE A 98 3.19 -25.06 18.45
C PHE A 98 4.53 -24.86 17.73
N PRO A 99 5.63 -24.59 18.47
CA PRO A 99 6.93 -24.26 17.88
C PRO A 99 7.52 -25.33 16.94
N VAL A 100 7.10 -26.59 17.05
CA VAL A 100 7.49 -27.68 16.12
C VAL A 100 7.18 -27.37 14.65
N LEU A 101 6.20 -26.50 14.39
CA LEU A 101 5.82 -26.06 13.04
C LEU A 101 6.84 -25.10 12.40
N ASN A 102 7.94 -24.77 13.08
CA ASN A 102 9.09 -24.10 12.46
C ASN A 102 9.94 -25.06 11.60
N PHE A 103 9.81 -26.38 11.80
CA PHE A 103 10.50 -27.45 11.06
C PHE A 103 12.05 -27.42 11.08
N ASP A 104 12.66 -26.60 11.95
CA ASP A 104 14.12 -26.38 12.00
C ASP A 104 14.74 -26.00 10.64
N LEU A 105 13.96 -25.40 9.73
CA LEU A 105 14.43 -24.88 8.45
C LEU A 105 14.49 -23.35 8.49
N PRO A 106 15.54 -22.72 7.93
CA PRO A 106 15.66 -21.27 7.93
C PRO A 106 14.48 -20.55 7.28
N TRP A 107 13.97 -21.05 6.14
CA TRP A 107 12.92 -20.42 5.34
C TRP A 107 11.49 -20.64 5.85
N THR A 108 11.27 -21.56 6.79
CA THR A 108 9.97 -21.75 7.46
C THR A 108 9.94 -21.17 8.86
N ASN A 109 11.05 -20.62 9.36
CA ASN A 109 11.11 -20.09 10.72
C ASN A 109 10.24 -18.83 10.87
N PHE A 110 9.59 -18.68 12.03
CA PHE A 110 8.73 -17.56 12.40
C PHE A 110 9.37 -16.19 12.10
N GLY A 111 10.66 -16.02 12.42
CA GLY A 111 11.36 -14.75 12.21
C GLY A 111 11.43 -14.30 10.74
N ARG A 112 11.44 -15.25 9.79
CA ARG A 112 11.41 -14.95 8.35
C ARG A 112 10.00 -14.89 7.78
N LEU A 113 9.08 -15.70 8.32
CA LEU A 113 7.69 -15.73 7.88
C LEU A 113 6.87 -14.54 8.39
N ARG A 114 7.23 -13.91 9.52
CA ARG A 114 6.56 -12.71 10.04
C ARG A 114 6.59 -11.54 9.05
N PRO A 115 7.74 -11.06 8.56
CA PRO A 115 7.76 -9.98 7.56
C PRO A 115 7.13 -10.40 6.21
N LEU A 116 7.19 -11.70 5.86
CA LEU A 116 6.45 -12.23 4.71
C LEU A 116 4.94 -12.06 4.90
N HIS A 117 4.38 -12.43 6.04
CA HIS A 117 2.96 -12.23 6.36
C HIS A 117 2.60 -10.75 6.31
N THR A 118 3.35 -9.91 7.03
CA THR A 118 3.12 -8.46 7.10
C THR A 118 3.07 -7.84 5.71
N SER A 119 4.10 -8.08 4.90
CA SER A 119 4.16 -7.56 3.53
C SER A 119 3.10 -8.17 2.61
N ALA A 120 2.77 -9.46 2.76
CA ALA A 120 1.74 -10.10 1.95
C ALA A 120 0.35 -9.53 2.24
N VAL A 121 0.00 -9.27 3.50
CA VAL A 121 -1.32 -8.72 3.83
C VAL A 121 -1.41 -7.22 3.54
N ILE A 122 -0.37 -6.45 3.85
CA ILE A 122 -0.39 -4.99 3.66
C ILE A 122 -0.14 -4.64 2.20
N PHE A 123 1.03 -5.00 1.67
CA PHE A 123 1.44 -4.57 0.33
C PHE A 123 0.88 -5.48 -0.76
N ALA A 124 0.96 -6.80 -0.61
CA ALA A 124 0.47 -7.68 -1.68
C ALA A 124 -1.06 -7.65 -1.80
N PHE A 125 -1.79 -7.91 -0.72
CA PHE A 125 -3.25 -7.84 -0.69
C PHE A 125 -3.75 -6.40 -0.69
N GLY A 126 -3.44 -5.63 0.35
CA GLY A 126 -3.91 -4.25 0.48
C GLY A 126 -3.46 -3.34 -0.66
N GLY A 127 -2.22 -3.48 -1.13
CA GLY A 127 -1.69 -2.69 -2.24
C GLY A 127 -2.34 -2.99 -3.58
N ASN A 128 -2.56 -4.27 -3.92
CA ASN A 128 -3.34 -4.61 -5.11
C ASN A 128 -4.77 -4.07 -5.00
N VAL A 129 -5.42 -4.22 -3.84
CA VAL A 129 -6.75 -3.64 -3.60
C VAL A 129 -6.74 -2.13 -3.88
N LEU A 130 -5.82 -1.37 -3.25
CA LEU A 130 -5.73 0.08 -3.40
C LEU A 130 -5.44 0.54 -4.82
N MET A 131 -4.49 -0.10 -5.52
CA MET A 131 -4.16 0.27 -6.90
C MET A 131 -5.33 0.00 -7.84
N MET A 132 -6.03 -1.13 -7.68
CA MET A 132 -7.14 -1.47 -8.56
C MET A 132 -8.38 -0.64 -8.27
N THR A 133 -8.67 -0.38 -6.99
CA THR A 133 -9.78 0.49 -6.62
C THR A 133 -9.50 1.92 -7.03
N SER A 134 -8.28 2.44 -6.87
CA SER A 134 -7.93 3.80 -7.31
C SER A 134 -8.10 3.95 -8.83
N PHE A 135 -7.62 2.98 -9.63
CA PHE A 135 -7.80 2.97 -11.08
C PHE A 135 -9.27 2.84 -11.50
N HIS A 136 -10.06 2.04 -10.79
CA HIS A 136 -11.49 1.92 -11.04
C HIS A 136 -12.23 3.22 -10.75
N VAL A 137 -11.97 3.81 -9.58
CA VAL A 137 -12.65 4.99 -9.04
C VAL A 137 -12.27 6.25 -9.82
N VAL A 138 -10.98 6.50 -10.06
CA VAL A 138 -10.52 7.73 -10.73
C VAL A 138 -11.11 7.84 -12.14
N GLN A 139 -11.18 6.73 -12.88
CA GLN A 139 -11.77 6.73 -14.21
C GLN A 139 -13.25 7.13 -14.19
N ARG A 140 -14.02 6.57 -13.26
CA ARG A 140 -15.48 6.76 -13.19
C ARG A 140 -15.84 8.13 -12.66
N THR A 141 -15.14 8.59 -11.63
CA THR A 141 -15.32 9.91 -11.01
C THR A 141 -14.85 11.06 -11.92
N CYS A 142 -13.84 10.83 -12.76
CA CYS A 142 -13.38 11.82 -13.74
C CYS A 142 -14.05 11.69 -15.11
N GLN A 143 -14.80 10.60 -15.34
CA GLN A 143 -15.32 10.21 -16.65
C GLN A 143 -14.24 10.22 -17.74
N ALA A 144 -13.09 9.63 -17.43
CA ALA A 144 -11.92 9.56 -18.30
C ALA A 144 -11.31 8.17 -18.24
N ARG A 145 -10.77 7.68 -19.36
CA ARG A 145 -9.95 6.45 -19.39
C ARG A 145 -8.60 6.71 -18.70
N LEU A 146 -8.02 5.68 -18.07
CA LEU A 146 -6.66 5.78 -17.50
C LEU A 146 -5.66 6.36 -18.50
N ALA A 147 -4.82 7.28 -18.03
CA ALA A 147 -3.73 7.84 -18.79
C ALA A 147 -2.58 6.84 -19.00
N GLY A 148 -1.69 7.13 -19.96
CA GLY A 148 -0.44 6.40 -20.16
C GLY A 148 -0.53 5.11 -20.99
N GLY A 149 -1.72 4.70 -21.43
CA GLY A 149 -1.91 3.55 -22.32
C GLY A 149 -1.52 2.23 -21.67
N TRP A 150 -0.27 1.80 -21.88
CA TRP A 150 0.34 0.60 -21.29
C TRP A 150 0.81 0.80 -19.84
N ALA A 151 1.05 2.04 -19.42
CA ALA A 151 1.58 2.35 -18.10
C ALA A 151 0.79 1.72 -16.92
N PRO A 152 -0.56 1.65 -16.92
CA PRO A 152 -1.30 0.92 -15.90
C PRO A 152 -0.92 -0.57 -15.79
N TRP A 153 -0.64 -1.24 -16.91
CA TRP A 153 -0.19 -2.64 -16.91
C TRP A 153 1.25 -2.79 -16.44
N PHE A 154 2.11 -1.81 -16.72
CA PHE A 154 3.44 -1.76 -16.11
C PHE A 154 3.36 -1.60 -14.59
N VAL A 155 2.47 -0.74 -14.10
CA VAL A 155 2.24 -0.60 -12.66
C VAL A 155 1.83 -1.94 -12.07
N PHE A 156 0.85 -2.62 -12.68
CA PHE A 156 0.42 -3.94 -12.22
C PHE A 156 1.56 -4.97 -12.21
N TRP A 157 2.17 -5.24 -13.36
CA TRP A 157 3.20 -6.29 -13.44
C TRP A 157 4.48 -5.92 -12.69
N GLY A 158 4.87 -4.65 -12.70
CA GLY A 158 6.01 -4.17 -11.94
C GLY A 158 5.78 -4.29 -10.44
N TYR A 159 4.56 -4.03 -9.97
CA TYR A 159 4.18 -4.30 -8.59
C TYR A 159 4.21 -5.79 -8.28
N GLN A 160 3.74 -6.66 -9.19
CA GLN A 160 3.86 -8.10 -9.01
C GLN A 160 5.32 -8.58 -8.93
N LEU A 161 6.24 -8.01 -9.71
CA LEU A 161 7.67 -8.31 -9.59
C LEU A 161 8.22 -7.86 -8.24
N PHE A 162 7.86 -6.65 -7.77
CA PHE A 162 8.23 -6.17 -6.44
C PHE A 162 7.81 -7.17 -5.35
N LEU A 163 6.55 -7.63 -5.38
CA LEU A 163 6.02 -8.57 -4.41
C LEU A 163 6.75 -9.91 -4.43
N LEU A 164 7.10 -10.42 -5.61
CA LEU A 164 7.85 -11.66 -5.75
C LEU A 164 9.27 -11.52 -5.17
N MET A 165 10.00 -10.46 -5.52
CA MET A 165 11.35 -10.22 -5.00
C MET A 165 11.36 -9.99 -3.49
N ALA A 166 10.37 -9.27 -2.95
CA ALA A 166 10.22 -9.09 -1.51
C ALA A 166 9.96 -10.43 -0.81
N ALA A 167 8.97 -11.20 -1.29
CA ALA A 167 8.59 -12.48 -0.70
C ALA A 167 9.74 -13.50 -0.71
N SER A 168 10.45 -13.64 -1.83
CA SER A 168 11.64 -14.50 -1.91
C SER A 168 12.79 -13.98 -1.05
N GLY A 169 12.99 -12.66 -0.99
CA GLY A 169 13.97 -12.04 -0.11
C GLY A 169 13.78 -12.42 1.36
N TYR A 170 12.56 -12.30 1.89
CA TYR A 170 12.27 -12.58 3.29
C TYR A 170 12.55 -14.02 3.69
N VAL A 171 12.07 -15.00 2.91
CA VAL A 171 12.29 -16.42 3.23
C VAL A 171 13.76 -16.81 3.10
N LEU A 172 14.51 -16.12 2.23
CA LEU A 172 15.96 -16.31 2.08
C LEU A 172 16.78 -15.53 3.11
N GLY A 173 16.16 -14.66 3.91
CA GLY A 173 16.79 -13.92 5.00
C GLY A 173 17.37 -12.55 4.61
N VAL A 174 16.96 -12.02 3.46
CA VAL A 174 17.33 -10.69 2.98
C VAL A 174 16.32 -9.67 3.50
N THR A 175 16.77 -8.83 4.42
CA THR A 175 15.92 -7.79 5.02
C THR A 175 16.74 -6.62 5.58
N GLN A 176 16.16 -5.42 5.52
CA GLN A 176 16.63 -4.23 6.24
C GLN A 176 16.31 -4.26 7.74
N SER A 177 15.50 -5.21 8.22
CA SER A 177 15.01 -5.30 9.61
C SER A 177 14.19 -4.09 10.10
N LYS A 178 13.68 -3.27 9.16
CA LYS A 178 12.78 -2.15 9.42
C LYS A 178 11.34 -2.60 9.14
N GLU A 179 10.46 -2.54 10.15
CA GLU A 179 9.08 -3.00 9.99
C GLU A 179 8.36 -2.26 8.84
N TYR A 180 7.63 -3.01 8.01
CA TYR A 180 6.96 -2.52 6.81
C TYR A 180 7.89 -1.98 5.70
N ALA A 181 9.21 -1.93 5.94
CA ALA A 181 10.25 -1.52 4.99
C ALA A 181 11.35 -2.59 4.90
N GLU A 182 10.95 -3.86 5.00
CA GLU A 182 11.87 -4.96 5.04
C GLU A 182 12.65 -5.25 3.75
N PRO A 183 12.16 -4.99 2.52
CA PRO A 183 12.93 -5.25 1.31
C PRO A 183 14.25 -4.49 1.28
N GLU A 184 15.25 -5.04 0.60
CA GLU A 184 16.55 -4.37 0.44
C GLU A 184 16.55 -3.36 -0.73
N TRP A 185 17.56 -2.49 -0.73
CA TRP A 185 17.66 -1.26 -1.54
C TRP A 185 17.27 -1.39 -3.03
N TYR A 186 17.63 -2.48 -3.70
CA TYR A 186 17.35 -2.66 -5.13
C TYR A 186 15.86 -2.95 -5.39
N VAL A 187 15.19 -3.63 -4.44
CA VAL A 187 13.74 -3.83 -4.46
C VAL A 187 13.02 -2.51 -4.16
N ASP A 188 13.59 -1.69 -3.28
CA ASP A 188 13.05 -0.35 -2.98
C ASP A 188 13.15 0.62 -4.16
N LEU A 189 14.27 0.60 -4.89
CA LEU A 189 14.44 1.39 -6.11
C LEU A 189 13.45 0.94 -7.19
N TRP A 190 13.26 -0.37 -7.34
CA TRP A 190 12.27 -0.92 -8.26
C TRP A 190 10.85 -0.46 -7.90
N LEU A 191 10.46 -0.56 -6.63
CA LEU A 191 9.16 -0.06 -6.17
C LEU A 191 9.02 1.44 -6.43
N THR A 192 10.08 2.22 -6.21
CA THR A 192 10.07 3.68 -6.47
C THR A 192 9.71 3.96 -7.93
N ILE A 193 10.31 3.25 -8.88
CA ILE A 193 9.99 3.39 -10.32
C ILE A 193 8.53 3.05 -10.59
N VAL A 194 8.04 1.92 -10.09
CA VAL A 194 6.64 1.49 -10.24
C VAL A 194 5.68 2.53 -9.66
N TRP A 195 5.99 3.06 -8.48
CA TRP A 195 5.17 4.02 -7.77
C TRP A 195 5.14 5.39 -8.44
N VAL A 196 6.26 5.84 -9.02
CA VAL A 196 6.30 7.06 -9.83
C VAL A 196 5.41 6.92 -11.08
N VAL A 197 5.48 5.79 -11.78
CA VAL A 197 4.59 5.55 -12.93
C VAL A 197 3.13 5.49 -12.49
N TYR A 198 2.84 4.88 -11.34
CA TYR A 198 1.50 4.86 -10.76
C TYR A 198 0.96 6.28 -10.48
N LEU A 199 1.76 7.13 -9.84
CA LEU A 199 1.43 8.53 -9.60
C LEU A 199 1.16 9.29 -10.91
N LEU A 200 2.00 9.12 -11.92
CA LEU A 200 1.83 9.77 -13.22
C LEU A 200 0.56 9.29 -13.95
N VAL A 201 0.22 8.00 -13.88
CA VAL A 201 -1.04 7.47 -14.40
C VAL A 201 -2.24 8.09 -13.68
N PHE A 202 -2.20 8.16 -12.35
CA PHE A 202 -3.28 8.70 -11.55
C PHE A 202 -3.49 10.21 -11.82
N MET A 203 -2.42 11.01 -11.73
CA MET A 203 -2.47 12.45 -12.02
C MET A 203 -2.85 12.74 -13.48
N GLY A 204 -2.30 11.99 -14.43
CA GLY A 204 -2.65 12.13 -15.84
C GLY A 204 -4.12 11.84 -16.11
N THR A 205 -4.73 10.94 -15.33
CA THR A 205 -6.17 10.66 -15.43
C THR A 205 -7.01 11.80 -14.81
N LEU A 206 -6.59 12.34 -13.66
CA LEU A 206 -7.22 13.53 -13.06
C LEU A 206 -7.16 14.77 -13.96
N TRP A 207 -6.06 14.94 -14.70
CA TRP A 207 -5.90 16.05 -15.64
C TRP A 207 -6.91 15.97 -16.79
N ARG A 208 -7.27 14.75 -17.22
CA ARG A 208 -8.19 14.48 -18.33
C ARG A 208 -9.66 14.44 -17.90
N ARG A 209 -9.98 14.85 -16.68
CA ARG A 209 -11.35 14.81 -16.14
C ARG A 209 -12.30 15.69 -16.96
N LYS A 210 -13.56 15.25 -17.04
CA LYS A 210 -14.65 16.05 -17.64
C LYS A 210 -15.26 17.03 -16.65
N GLU A 211 -15.45 16.59 -15.41
CA GLU A 211 -16.01 17.41 -14.34
C GLU A 211 -14.95 18.36 -13.77
N PRO A 212 -15.26 19.66 -13.56
CA PRO A 212 -14.28 20.62 -13.06
C PRO A 212 -13.80 20.27 -11.65
N HIS A 213 -14.71 19.75 -10.81
CA HIS A 213 -14.44 19.34 -9.44
C HIS A 213 -13.85 17.92 -9.38
N ILE A 214 -12.85 17.73 -8.52
CA ILE A 214 -12.29 16.42 -8.21
C ILE A 214 -13.06 15.83 -7.03
N TYR A 215 -13.57 14.62 -7.20
CA TYR A 215 -14.30 13.91 -6.14
C TYR A 215 -13.42 13.61 -4.92
N VAL A 216 -14.00 13.67 -3.72
CA VAL A 216 -13.28 13.52 -2.43
C VAL A 216 -12.48 12.22 -2.34
N ALA A 217 -12.99 11.11 -2.89
CA ALA A 217 -12.24 9.85 -2.93
C ALA A 217 -10.85 10.01 -3.58
N ASN A 218 -10.76 10.84 -4.62
CA ASN A 218 -9.49 11.09 -5.31
C ASN A 218 -8.56 12.01 -4.51
N TRP A 219 -9.06 12.82 -3.58
CA TRP A 219 -8.20 13.58 -2.65
C TRP A 219 -7.45 12.61 -1.74
N PHE A 220 -8.19 11.64 -1.17
CA PHE A 220 -7.63 10.58 -0.35
C PHE A 220 -6.65 9.69 -1.11
N TYR A 221 -7.02 9.22 -2.32
CA TYR A 221 -6.09 8.46 -3.14
C TYR A 221 -4.84 9.27 -3.51
N LEU A 222 -4.96 10.53 -3.92
CA LEU A 222 -3.81 11.34 -4.28
C LEU A 222 -2.88 11.57 -3.08
N ALA A 223 -3.45 11.90 -1.91
CA ALA A 223 -2.69 12.07 -0.68
C ALA A 223 -1.97 10.77 -0.28
N PHE A 224 -2.65 9.63 -0.38
CA PHE A 224 -2.05 8.31 -0.22
C PHE A 224 -0.84 8.10 -1.14
N ILE A 225 -1.01 8.29 -2.45
CA ILE A 225 0.04 8.00 -3.43
C ILE A 225 1.26 8.89 -3.18
N VAL A 226 1.04 10.19 -2.97
CA VAL A 226 2.12 11.18 -2.78
C VAL A 226 2.85 10.94 -1.46
N THR A 227 2.12 10.79 -0.35
CA THR A 227 2.75 10.60 0.95
C THR A 227 3.52 9.29 0.99
N ILE A 228 2.97 8.17 0.52
CA ILE A 228 3.68 6.89 0.51
C ILE A 228 4.98 6.97 -0.30
N ALA A 229 5.00 7.70 -1.42
CA ALA A 229 6.23 7.93 -2.18
C ALA A 229 7.29 8.66 -1.33
N MET A 230 6.90 9.72 -0.62
CA MET A 230 7.78 10.47 0.27
C MET A 230 8.29 9.60 1.43
N LEU A 231 7.40 8.84 2.08
CA LEU A 231 7.74 7.95 3.19
C LEU A 231 8.75 6.90 2.74
N HIS A 232 8.47 6.22 1.62
CA HIS A 232 9.32 5.19 1.03
C HIS A 232 10.73 5.70 0.73
N ILE A 233 10.83 6.85 0.07
CA ILE A 233 12.13 7.43 -0.30
C ILE A 233 12.96 7.79 0.94
N ILE A 234 12.34 8.41 1.94
CA ILE A 234 13.08 8.92 3.11
C ILE A 234 13.48 7.78 4.06
N ASN A 235 12.58 6.84 4.34
CA ASN A 235 12.86 5.78 5.32
C ASN A 235 13.89 4.76 4.82
N ASN A 236 13.93 4.56 3.50
CA ASN A 236 14.73 3.54 2.85
C ASN A 236 16.03 4.12 2.26
N LEU A 237 16.44 5.32 2.70
CA LEU A 237 17.78 5.81 2.44
C LEU A 237 18.78 4.85 3.08
N ALA A 238 19.47 4.07 2.26
CA ALA A 238 20.45 3.10 2.69
C ALA A 238 21.66 3.09 1.75
N VAL A 239 22.82 2.76 2.30
CA VAL A 239 24.07 2.62 1.57
C VAL A 239 24.28 1.13 1.29
N PRO A 240 24.19 0.67 0.03
CA PRO A 240 24.49 -0.71 -0.31
C PRO A 240 25.99 -0.98 -0.11
N ILE A 241 26.33 -2.18 0.37
CA ILE A 241 27.75 -2.54 0.57
C ILE A 241 28.48 -2.69 -0.78
N SER A 242 27.74 -3.07 -1.82
CA SER A 242 28.14 -3.11 -3.23
C SER A 242 26.88 -3.02 -4.10
N LEU A 243 27.01 -2.63 -5.37
CA LEU A 243 25.88 -2.57 -6.32
C LEU A 243 25.36 -3.96 -6.72
N THR A 244 26.08 -5.01 -6.35
CA THR A 244 25.85 -6.41 -6.71
C THR A 244 25.60 -7.30 -5.50
N SER A 245 25.48 -6.73 -4.30
CA SER A 245 25.05 -7.42 -3.10
C SER A 245 23.63 -7.00 -2.72
N THR A 246 22.89 -7.94 -2.15
CA THR A 246 21.60 -7.64 -1.55
C THR A 246 21.70 -6.74 -0.32
N LYS A 247 22.83 -6.70 0.38
CA LYS A 247 22.91 -6.05 1.70
C LYS A 247 23.12 -4.54 1.60
N SER A 248 22.37 -3.79 2.42
CA SER A 248 22.61 -2.37 2.68
C SER A 248 22.59 -2.03 4.17
N TYR A 249 23.11 -0.85 4.50
CA TYR A 249 23.00 -0.25 5.83
C TYR A 249 22.20 1.04 5.75
N VAL A 250 21.21 1.16 6.63
CA VAL A 250 20.32 2.32 6.74
C VAL A 250 21.16 3.56 7.05
N LEU A 251 20.79 4.70 6.46
CA LEU A 251 21.51 5.96 6.59
C LEU A 251 21.46 6.52 8.03
N PHE A 252 20.35 6.29 8.72
CA PHE A 252 20.11 6.78 10.08
C PHE A 252 20.55 5.73 11.12
N ALA A 253 20.75 6.17 12.37
CA ALA A 253 21.04 5.29 13.49
C ALA A 253 20.32 5.70 14.78
N GLY A 254 20.17 4.74 15.69
CA GLY A 254 19.67 4.96 17.06
C GLY A 254 18.30 5.66 17.08
N VAL A 255 18.20 6.73 17.87
CA VAL A 255 16.96 7.47 18.07
C VAL A 255 16.45 8.13 16.77
N GLN A 256 17.35 8.57 15.90
CA GLN A 256 16.96 9.17 14.62
C GLN A 256 16.35 8.11 13.70
N ASP A 257 16.95 6.93 13.64
CA ASP A 257 16.41 5.82 12.86
C ASP A 257 15.07 5.32 13.43
N ALA A 258 14.94 5.25 14.76
CA ALA A 258 13.67 4.92 15.40
C ALA A 258 12.56 5.93 15.03
N LEU A 259 12.87 7.23 15.06
CA LEU A 259 11.92 8.28 14.71
C LEU A 259 11.54 8.23 13.23
N THR A 260 12.50 8.10 12.32
CA THR A 260 12.22 7.99 10.87
C THR A 260 11.44 6.70 10.56
N GLN A 261 11.80 5.60 11.21
CA GLN A 261 11.10 4.31 11.09
C GLN A 261 9.64 4.40 11.52
N TRP A 262 9.33 5.03 12.64
CA TRP A 262 7.93 5.10 13.10
C TRP A 262 7.15 6.28 12.53
N TRP A 263 7.83 7.33 12.07
CA TRP A 263 7.24 8.28 11.13
C TRP A 263 6.81 7.55 9.84
N TYR A 264 7.65 6.67 9.30
CA TYR A 264 7.29 5.81 8.18
C TYR A 264 6.18 4.83 8.52
N GLY A 265 6.37 3.96 9.52
CA GLY A 265 5.46 2.85 9.83
C GLY A 265 4.06 3.32 10.19
N HIS A 266 3.95 4.37 11.01
CA HIS A 266 2.63 4.92 11.34
C HIS A 266 1.96 5.55 10.12
N ASN A 267 2.71 6.30 9.30
CA ASN A 267 2.11 6.91 8.12
C ASN A 267 1.92 5.91 6.97
N ALA A 268 2.59 4.75 6.99
CA ALA A 268 2.26 3.64 6.11
C ALA A 268 0.84 3.16 6.42
N VAL A 269 0.50 2.88 7.68
CA VAL A 269 -0.90 2.54 8.03
C VAL A 269 -1.85 3.74 7.84
N GLY A 270 -1.39 4.97 8.08
CA GLY A 270 -2.20 6.18 7.94
C GLY A 270 -2.57 6.56 6.52
N PHE A 271 -1.67 6.38 5.57
CA PHE A 271 -1.90 6.78 4.20
C PHE A 271 -2.23 5.58 3.31
N PHE A 272 -1.56 4.45 3.50
CA PHE A 272 -1.85 3.23 2.77
C PHE A 272 -3.16 2.61 3.27
N LEU A 273 -3.25 2.27 4.56
CA LEU A 273 -4.37 1.51 5.12
C LEU A 273 -5.54 2.36 5.61
N THR A 274 -5.35 3.66 5.87
CA THR A 274 -6.43 4.58 6.25
C THR A 274 -6.83 5.49 5.10
N ALA A 275 -5.96 6.40 4.63
CA ALA A 275 -6.35 7.35 3.59
C ALA A 275 -6.76 6.65 2.28
N GLY A 276 -5.97 5.71 1.79
CA GLY A 276 -6.30 4.94 0.59
C GLY A 276 -7.64 4.20 0.70
N PHE A 277 -7.91 3.56 1.85
CA PHE A 277 -9.17 2.86 2.10
C PHE A 277 -10.35 3.81 2.37
N LEU A 278 -10.13 5.01 2.90
CA LEU A 278 -11.15 6.06 2.92
C LEU A 278 -11.52 6.48 1.49
N GLY A 279 -10.57 6.47 0.55
CA GLY A 279 -10.85 6.62 -0.88
C GLY A 279 -11.79 5.53 -1.42
N ILE A 280 -11.62 4.27 -1.00
CA ILE A 280 -12.54 3.17 -1.30
C ILE A 280 -13.92 3.46 -0.68
N MET A 281 -13.97 3.78 0.61
CA MET A 281 -15.21 4.09 1.34
C MET A 281 -16.00 5.18 0.63
N TYR A 282 -15.34 6.29 0.28
CA TYR A 282 -15.98 7.45 -0.35
C TYR A 282 -16.60 7.14 -1.69
N TYR A 283 -16.11 6.14 -2.42
CA TYR A 283 -16.74 5.73 -3.66
C TYR A 283 -17.79 4.63 -3.45
N TYR A 284 -17.40 3.53 -2.81
CA TYR A 284 -18.22 2.32 -2.81
C TYR A 284 -19.40 2.38 -1.83
N VAL A 285 -19.29 3.09 -0.70
CA VAL A 285 -20.42 3.23 0.25
C VAL A 285 -21.60 3.98 -0.38
N PRO A 286 -21.46 5.24 -0.86
CA PRO A 286 -22.58 5.93 -1.50
C PRO A 286 -23.04 5.21 -2.77
N LYS A 287 -22.13 4.58 -3.52
CA LYS A 287 -22.48 3.85 -4.74
C LYS A 287 -23.34 2.62 -4.46
N GLN A 288 -22.99 1.83 -3.44
CA GLN A 288 -23.72 0.61 -3.06
C GLN A 288 -25.01 0.94 -2.31
N ALA A 289 -24.98 1.97 -1.46
CA ALA A 289 -26.17 2.44 -0.75
C ALA A 289 -27.18 3.13 -1.68
N GLU A 290 -26.73 3.63 -2.83
CA GLU A 290 -27.48 4.54 -3.72
C GLU A 290 -27.96 5.79 -2.98
N ARG A 291 -27.05 6.35 -2.16
CA ARG A 291 -27.31 7.53 -1.34
C ARG A 291 -26.25 8.60 -1.61
N PRO A 292 -26.61 9.89 -1.54
CA PRO A 292 -25.62 10.95 -1.57
C PRO A 292 -24.73 10.87 -0.32
N VAL A 293 -23.47 11.29 -0.46
CA VAL A 293 -22.56 11.44 0.69
C VAL A 293 -23.19 12.38 1.70
N TYR A 294 -23.19 11.99 2.98
CA TYR A 294 -23.88 12.71 4.04
C TYR A 294 -23.45 14.18 4.18
N SER A 295 -22.16 14.47 4.36
CA SER A 295 -21.69 15.85 4.58
C SER A 295 -20.40 16.15 3.82
N TYR A 296 -20.53 16.99 2.79
CA TYR A 296 -19.39 17.51 2.04
C TYR A 296 -18.48 18.42 2.88
N ARG A 297 -19.05 19.21 3.81
CA ARG A 297 -18.24 20.03 4.72
C ARG A 297 -17.38 19.16 5.64
N LEU A 298 -17.95 18.07 6.15
CA LEU A 298 -17.20 17.09 6.93
C LEU A 298 -16.11 16.44 6.08
N SER A 299 -16.38 16.13 4.81
CA SER A 299 -15.37 15.66 3.85
C SER A 299 -14.15 16.59 3.77
N ILE A 300 -14.36 17.91 3.71
CA ILE A 300 -13.25 18.87 3.68
C ILE A 300 -12.49 18.89 5.01
N VAL A 301 -13.21 19.07 6.13
CA VAL A 301 -12.60 19.23 7.45
C VAL A 301 -11.80 17.98 7.80
N HIS A 302 -12.42 16.81 7.71
CA HIS A 302 -11.75 15.56 8.11
C HIS A 302 -10.61 15.20 7.15
N PHE A 303 -10.71 15.50 5.85
CA PHE A 303 -9.60 15.26 4.92
C PHE A 303 -8.37 16.07 5.33
N TRP A 304 -8.48 17.40 5.42
CA TRP A 304 -7.31 18.24 5.68
C TRP A 304 -6.72 18.02 7.06
N SER A 305 -7.57 17.88 8.08
CA SER A 305 -7.09 17.62 9.44
C SER A 305 -6.50 16.21 9.57
N LEU A 306 -7.07 15.18 8.95
CA LEU A 306 -6.48 13.84 8.97
C LEU A 306 -5.11 13.84 8.29
N ILE A 307 -5.02 14.31 7.05
CA ILE A 307 -3.78 14.29 6.27
C ILE A 307 -2.67 15.12 6.94
N PHE A 308 -3.01 16.23 7.61
CA PHE A 308 -2.04 17.02 8.36
C PHE A 308 -1.61 16.36 9.67
N LEU A 309 -2.57 15.90 10.49
CA LEU A 309 -2.29 15.42 11.85
C LEU A 309 -1.59 14.04 11.84
N TYR A 310 -1.92 13.16 10.90
CA TYR A 310 -1.38 11.78 10.87
C TYR A 310 0.15 11.75 10.82
N ILE A 311 0.77 12.70 10.10
CA ILE A 311 2.22 12.81 9.93
C ILE A 311 2.95 12.88 11.29
N TRP A 312 2.33 13.47 12.30
CA TRP A 312 2.93 13.74 13.60
C TRP A 312 2.81 12.58 14.59
N ALA A 313 1.99 11.58 14.31
CA ALA A 313 1.64 10.55 15.29
C ALA A 313 2.71 9.43 15.42
N GLY A 314 3.73 9.40 14.56
CA GLY A 314 4.83 8.41 14.63
C GLY A 314 5.45 8.18 16.02
N PRO A 315 5.77 9.20 16.83
CA PRO A 315 6.36 9.02 18.16
C PRO A 315 5.53 8.25 19.18
N HIS A 316 4.24 7.98 18.92
CA HIS A 316 3.42 7.16 19.83
C HIS A 316 3.85 5.69 19.90
N HIS A 317 4.67 5.23 18.94
CA HIS A 317 5.32 3.92 18.96
C HIS A 317 6.57 3.90 19.86
N LEU A 318 7.00 5.06 20.34
CA LEU A 318 8.31 5.27 20.98
C LEU A 318 8.19 5.85 22.39
N HIS A 319 7.06 5.66 23.04
CA HIS A 319 6.87 6.11 24.42
C HIS A 319 7.78 5.35 25.39
N TYR A 320 8.36 6.09 26.33
CA TYR A 320 9.32 5.57 27.31
C TYR A 320 10.53 4.85 26.71
N THR A 321 10.89 5.20 25.47
CA THR A 321 12.13 4.77 24.83
C THR A 321 13.23 5.85 24.98
N ALA A 322 14.37 5.65 24.31
CA ALA A 322 15.43 6.66 24.22
C ALA A 322 15.05 7.92 23.39
N LEU A 323 13.89 7.93 22.72
CA LEU A 323 13.40 9.12 22.01
C LEU A 323 13.17 10.28 23.00
N PRO A 324 13.60 11.52 22.72
CA PRO A 324 13.38 12.66 23.60
C PRO A 324 11.92 12.86 23.99
N ASP A 325 11.71 13.21 25.24
CA ASP A 325 10.36 13.35 25.82
C ASP A 325 9.47 14.34 25.06
N TRP A 326 10.04 15.42 24.53
CA TRP A 326 9.28 16.40 23.75
C TRP A 326 8.67 15.78 22.48
N ALA A 327 9.41 14.91 21.80
CA ALA A 327 8.95 14.26 20.57
C ALA A 327 7.87 13.22 20.89
N GLN A 328 8.05 12.47 21.99
CA GLN A 328 7.02 11.57 22.49
C GLN A 328 5.72 12.32 22.83
N THR A 329 5.80 13.42 23.58
CA THR A 329 4.63 14.23 23.95
C THR A 329 3.94 14.83 22.73
N LEU A 330 4.70 15.22 21.71
CA LEU A 330 4.17 15.67 20.43
C LEU A 330 3.35 14.56 19.75
N GLY A 331 3.92 13.35 19.62
CA GLY A 331 3.22 12.20 19.04
C GLY A 331 1.93 11.85 19.79
N MET A 332 1.96 11.82 21.12
CA MET A 332 0.76 11.61 21.95
C MET A 332 -0.29 12.69 21.70
N THR A 333 0.09 13.98 21.73
CA THR A 333 -0.85 15.10 21.57
C THR A 333 -1.54 15.05 20.21
N PHE A 334 -0.77 14.85 19.14
CA PHE A 334 -1.32 14.77 17.79
C PHE A 334 -2.16 13.51 17.57
N SER A 335 -1.81 12.38 18.20
CA SER A 335 -2.59 11.13 18.14
C SER A 335 -3.96 11.28 18.83
N ILE A 336 -4.02 11.98 19.96
CA ILE A 336 -5.30 12.32 20.62
C ILE A 336 -6.15 13.20 19.70
N MET A 337 -5.55 14.23 19.08
CA MET A 337 -6.26 15.11 18.15
C MET A 337 -6.72 14.37 16.89
N LEU A 338 -5.95 13.37 16.42
CA LEU A 338 -6.22 12.56 15.25
C LEU A 338 -7.50 11.71 15.37
N TRP A 339 -7.98 11.48 16.59
CA TRP A 339 -9.24 10.79 16.84
C TRP A 339 -10.42 11.43 16.08
N MET A 340 -10.57 12.76 16.20
CA MET A 340 -11.72 13.48 15.64
C MET A 340 -11.81 13.40 14.11
N PRO A 341 -10.76 13.69 13.33
CA PRO A 341 -10.86 13.57 11.88
C PRO A 341 -10.90 12.13 11.37
N SER A 342 -10.37 11.18 12.15
CA SER A 342 -10.53 9.77 11.86
C SER A 342 -12.01 9.37 11.96
N TRP A 343 -12.67 9.72 13.07
CA TRP A 343 -14.12 9.54 13.23
C TRP A 343 -14.95 10.37 12.26
N GLY A 344 -14.44 11.50 11.77
CA GLY A 344 -15.06 12.23 10.66
C GLY A 344 -15.29 11.35 9.44
N GLY A 345 -14.34 10.44 9.13
CA GLY A 345 -14.52 9.43 8.08
C GLY A 345 -15.61 8.41 8.41
N MET A 346 -15.61 7.89 9.64
CA MET A 346 -16.61 6.94 10.12
C MET A 346 -18.02 7.52 10.06
N ILE A 347 -18.20 8.72 10.60
CA ILE A 347 -19.48 9.43 10.63
C ILE A 347 -19.96 9.68 9.20
N ASN A 348 -19.10 10.16 8.31
CA ASN A 348 -19.52 10.45 6.94
C ASN A 348 -19.91 9.16 6.18
N GLY A 349 -19.19 8.06 6.41
CA GLY A 349 -19.52 6.74 5.85
C GLY A 349 -20.84 6.18 6.38
N LEU A 350 -21.01 6.07 7.70
CA LEU A 350 -22.22 5.49 8.31
C LEU A 350 -23.46 6.36 8.12
N MET A 351 -23.34 7.69 8.25
CA MET A 351 -24.49 8.58 8.06
C MET A 351 -24.94 8.66 6.60
N THR A 352 -24.09 8.28 5.64
CA THR A 352 -24.49 8.08 4.23
C THR A 352 -25.50 6.93 4.09
N LEU A 353 -25.50 5.97 5.01
CA LEU A 353 -26.48 4.88 5.08
C LEU A 353 -27.82 5.30 5.69
N SER A 354 -27.95 6.54 6.20
CA SER A 354 -29.19 7.00 6.82
C SER A 354 -30.37 6.89 5.85
N GLY A 355 -31.43 6.20 6.29
CA GLY A 355 -32.58 5.85 5.45
C GLY A 355 -32.37 4.65 4.51
N ALA A 356 -31.22 3.98 4.52
CA ALA A 356 -30.92 2.75 3.78
C ALA A 356 -30.42 1.60 4.68
N TRP A 357 -30.62 1.71 6.00
CA TRP A 357 -30.21 0.69 6.97
C TRP A 357 -30.89 -0.66 6.78
N ASP A 358 -32.09 -0.67 6.20
CA ASP A 358 -32.82 -1.87 5.81
C ASP A 358 -32.04 -2.72 4.79
N LYS A 359 -31.28 -2.07 3.88
CA LYS A 359 -30.40 -2.76 2.91
C LYS A 359 -29.33 -3.61 3.58
N LEU A 360 -28.95 -3.36 4.84
CA LEU A 360 -27.99 -4.23 5.53
C LEU A 360 -28.50 -5.66 5.73
N ARG A 361 -29.82 -5.89 5.68
CA ARG A 361 -30.42 -7.22 5.79
C ARG A 361 -30.37 -8.00 4.48
N THR A 362 -30.36 -7.30 3.35
CA THR A 362 -30.50 -7.89 2.00
C THR A 362 -29.22 -7.83 1.17
N ASP A 363 -28.38 -6.81 1.38
CA ASP A 363 -27.13 -6.58 0.65
C ASP A 363 -25.90 -6.93 1.52
N PRO A 364 -25.25 -8.08 1.28
CA PRO A 364 -24.06 -8.47 2.04
C PRO A 364 -22.84 -7.60 1.75
N VAL A 365 -22.75 -6.96 0.59
CA VAL A 365 -21.64 -6.05 0.26
C VAL A 365 -21.77 -4.78 1.10
N LEU A 366 -22.97 -4.19 1.15
CA LEU A 366 -23.22 -3.03 2.00
C LEU A 366 -23.03 -3.35 3.49
N ARG A 367 -23.42 -4.56 3.91
CA ARG A 367 -23.16 -5.06 5.27
C ARG A 367 -21.67 -5.09 5.59
N LEU A 368 -20.84 -5.64 4.71
CA LEU A 368 -19.38 -5.66 4.90
C LEU A 368 -18.79 -4.25 4.94
N LEU A 369 -19.25 -3.34 4.07
CA LEU A 369 -18.80 -1.94 4.10
C LEU A 369 -19.16 -1.25 5.42
N ALA A 370 -20.38 -1.44 5.93
CA ALA A 370 -20.81 -0.86 7.20
C ALA A 370 -20.02 -1.42 8.39
N ILE A 371 -19.80 -2.74 8.44
CA ILE A 371 -18.98 -3.39 9.47
C ILE A 371 -17.53 -2.91 9.39
N SER A 372 -16.97 -2.78 8.19
CA SER A 372 -15.62 -2.25 7.98
C SER A 372 -15.47 -0.84 8.56
N ILE A 373 -16.45 0.04 8.34
CA ILE A 373 -16.44 1.38 8.94
C ILE A 373 -16.56 1.32 10.47
N ALA A 374 -17.33 0.39 11.03
CA ALA A 374 -17.43 0.22 12.47
C ALA A 374 -16.10 -0.20 13.11
N PHE A 375 -15.39 -1.18 12.52
CA PHE A 375 -14.05 -1.57 12.97
C PHE A 375 -13.02 -0.44 12.80
N TYR A 376 -13.11 0.31 11.69
CA TYR A 376 -12.31 1.53 11.52
C TYR A 376 -12.58 2.55 12.64
N GLY A 377 -13.84 2.77 13.01
CA GLY A 377 -14.21 3.63 14.13
C GLY A 377 -13.67 3.15 15.49
N MET A 378 -13.75 1.84 15.73
CA MET A 378 -13.21 1.21 16.94
C MET A 378 -11.69 1.40 17.02
N SER A 379 -10.93 1.00 16.00
CA SER A 379 -9.47 1.06 16.03
C SER A 379 -8.95 2.50 16.01
N THR A 380 -9.63 3.42 15.31
CA THR A 380 -9.28 4.86 15.35
C THR A 380 -9.73 5.58 16.62
N PHE A 381 -10.36 4.88 17.56
CA PHE A 381 -10.50 5.30 18.96
C PHE A 381 -9.46 4.64 19.85
N GLU A 382 -9.24 3.33 19.68
CA GLU A 382 -8.26 2.56 20.44
C GLU A 382 -6.82 3.07 20.22
N GLY A 383 -6.44 3.41 18.99
CA GLY A 383 -5.11 3.95 18.68
C GLY A 383 -4.80 5.23 19.48
N PRO A 384 -5.64 6.28 19.44
CA PRO A 384 -5.51 7.45 20.31
C PRO A 384 -5.47 7.12 21.80
N LEU A 385 -6.24 6.13 22.27
CA LEU A 385 -6.17 5.68 23.67
C LEU A 385 -4.80 5.07 24.01
N MET A 386 -4.28 4.18 23.16
CA MET A 386 -2.96 3.55 23.32
C MET A 386 -1.78 4.52 23.10
N SER A 387 -2.04 5.67 22.46
CA SER A 387 -1.05 6.75 22.31
C SER A 387 -0.88 7.60 23.57
N ILE A 388 -1.73 7.42 24.58
CA ILE A 388 -1.54 8.07 25.88
C ILE A 388 -0.40 7.35 26.59
N LYS A 389 0.67 8.06 26.94
CA LYS A 389 1.87 7.47 27.59
C LYS A 389 1.50 6.47 28.70
N ALA A 390 0.61 6.83 29.63
CA ALA A 390 0.19 5.95 30.73
C ALA A 390 -0.44 4.62 30.27
N VAL A 391 -1.22 4.63 29.18
CA VAL A 391 -1.80 3.42 28.58
C VAL A 391 -0.73 2.65 27.82
N ASN A 392 0.12 3.36 27.07
CA ASN A 392 1.22 2.77 26.33
C ASN A 392 2.22 2.03 27.24
N GLY A 393 2.46 2.54 28.44
CA GLY A 393 3.26 1.88 29.46
C GLY A 393 2.74 0.50 29.89
N LEU A 394 1.50 0.15 29.51
CA LEU A 394 0.93 -1.19 29.66
C LEU A 394 0.80 -1.92 28.32
N SER A 395 0.47 -1.23 27.23
CA SER A 395 0.18 -1.87 25.95
C SER A 395 1.44 -2.21 25.13
N HIS A 396 2.52 -1.45 25.30
CA HIS A 396 3.74 -1.61 24.50
C HIS A 396 4.41 -2.97 24.74
N PHE A 397 4.87 -3.60 23.65
CA PHE A 397 5.44 -4.97 23.64
C PHE A 397 4.51 -6.09 24.11
N THR A 398 3.21 -5.85 24.21
CA THR A 398 2.21 -6.89 24.52
C THR A 398 1.39 -7.25 23.28
N ASP A 399 0.66 -8.38 23.36
CA ASP A 399 -0.28 -8.79 22.30
C ASP A 399 -1.42 -7.79 22.07
N TRP A 400 -1.62 -6.79 22.96
CA TRP A 400 -2.57 -5.70 22.69
C TRP A 400 -2.21 -4.94 21.42
N THR A 401 -0.92 -4.70 21.14
CA THR A 401 -0.49 -4.05 19.89
C THR A 401 -0.78 -4.90 18.64
N ILE A 402 -0.89 -6.22 18.79
CA ILE A 402 -1.26 -7.13 17.68
C ILE A 402 -2.78 -7.21 17.51
N GLY A 403 -3.54 -7.06 18.59
CA GLY A 403 -5.00 -6.99 18.54
C GLY A 403 -5.52 -5.69 17.94
N HIS A 404 -4.83 -4.57 18.21
CA HIS A 404 -5.02 -3.27 17.57
C HIS A 404 -4.56 -3.27 16.11
#